data_AF-A0A1M7M2I3-F1
#
_entry.id   AF-A0A1M7M2I3-F1
#
_cell.length_a   1.000
_cell.length_b   1.000
_cell.length_c   1.000
_cell.angle_alpha   90.00
_cell.angle_beta   90.00
_cell.angle_gamma   90.00
#
_symmetry.space_group_name_H-M   'P 1'
#
loop_
_entity.id
_entity.type
_entity.pdbx_description
1 polymer ?
#
loop_
_entity_poly.entity_id
_entity_poly.type
_entity_poly.pdbx_seq_one_letter_code
_entity_poly.pdbx_strand_id
1 'polypeptide(L)'
;MKVNLCILITILNFNFFGMDYYIEANVKTNCKDDFPSGLSFFFEQLGGFEEKSMVSQVEKILKIDLSSFQDYDFEGEESPNKHWKNIKVFEKTIDDLLSKIKANPNYYKKVKYNPANPPDYGYSSNKKEMEQIRQKQKQYEKSPWFGYPVDNGYLRSNKFVTELNQLKSILNCYKKHGATKIKLSYY
;
A
#
# COMPACT_ATOMS: atom_id res chain seq x y z
N MET A 1 11.89 46.76 7.34
CA MET A 1 11.65 45.80 6.24
C MET A 1 11.49 44.41 6.86
N LYS A 2 10.29 43.82 6.81
CA LYS A 2 10.04 42.46 7.31
C LYS A 2 10.26 41.47 6.16
N VAL A 3 11.24 40.59 6.32
CA VAL A 3 11.55 39.54 5.35
C VAL A 3 10.53 38.41 5.55
N ASN A 4 9.68 38.18 4.55
CA ASN A 4 8.80 37.01 4.50
C ASN A 4 9.65 35.77 4.22
N LEU A 5 9.70 34.87 5.21
CA LEU A 5 10.29 33.55 5.06
C LEU A 5 9.26 32.63 4.38
N CYS A 6 9.32 32.51 3.06
CA CYS A 6 8.60 31.47 2.33
C CYS A 6 9.24 30.11 2.65
N ILE A 7 8.59 29.34 3.51
CA ILE A 7 8.93 27.94 3.74
C ILE A 7 8.46 27.17 2.50
N LEU A 8 9.41 26.83 1.63
CA LEU A 8 9.23 25.86 0.56
C LEU A 8 9.06 24.49 1.23
N ILE A 9 7.83 23.99 1.32
CA ILE A 9 7.58 22.59 1.67
C ILE A 9 7.87 21.78 0.41
N THR A 10 9.11 21.31 0.30
CA THR A 10 9.50 20.34 -0.72
C THR A 10 8.78 19.04 -0.36
N ILE A 11 7.71 18.72 -1.09
CA ILE A 11 7.08 17.40 -1.04
C ILE A 11 8.13 16.43 -1.60
N LEU A 12 8.81 15.71 -0.71
CA LEU A 12 9.65 14.59 -1.08
C LEU A 12 8.74 13.54 -1.71
N ASN A 13 8.71 13.52 -3.04
CA ASN A 13 8.25 12.38 -3.83
C ASN A 13 9.25 11.24 -3.59
N PHE A 14 8.98 10.43 -2.58
CA PHE A 14 9.56 9.11 -2.50
C PHE A 14 8.97 8.31 -3.66
N ASN A 15 9.68 8.28 -4.79
CA ASN A 15 9.49 7.27 -5.81
C ASN A 15 9.98 5.95 -5.19
N PHE A 16 9.05 5.18 -4.64
CA PHE A 16 9.32 3.80 -4.25
C PHE A 16 9.44 3.01 -5.56
N PHE A 17 10.61 2.44 -5.83
CA PHE A 17 10.77 1.41 -6.85
C PHE A 17 10.16 0.12 -6.30
N GLY A 18 8.84 -0.02 -6.47
CA GLY A 18 8.03 -1.19 -6.18
C GLY A 18 7.03 -1.37 -7.32
N MET A 19 6.53 -2.59 -7.50
CA MET A 19 5.50 -2.86 -8.50
C MET A 19 4.21 -2.14 -8.09
N ASP A 20 3.64 -1.34 -8.99
CA ASP A 20 2.52 -0.47 -8.65
C ASP A 20 1.20 -1.16 -9.01
N TYR A 21 0.22 -1.10 -8.11
CA TYR A 21 -1.16 -1.38 -8.47
C TYR A 21 -1.64 -0.34 -9.50
N TYR A 22 -2.45 -0.80 -10.43
CA TYR A 22 -3.21 0.02 -11.37
C TYR A 22 -4.69 -0.24 -11.16
N ILE A 23 -5.52 0.74 -11.51
CA ILE A 23 -6.96 0.62 -11.47
C ILE A 23 -7.55 0.94 -12.84
N GLU A 24 -8.39 0.03 -13.32
CA GLU A 24 -9.00 0.12 -14.64
C GLU A 24 -10.52 0.11 -14.51
N ALA A 25 -11.22 0.87 -15.35
CA ALA A 25 -12.67 0.83 -15.48
C ALA A 25 -13.12 -0.10 -16.62
N ASN A 26 -14.30 -0.70 -16.49
CA ASN A 26 -14.84 -1.59 -17.52
C ASN A 26 -15.34 -0.87 -18.79
N VAL A 27 -15.17 0.45 -18.85
CA VAL A 27 -15.50 1.31 -19.99
C VAL A 27 -14.34 2.28 -20.17
N LYS A 28 -14.12 2.75 -21.40
CA LYS A 28 -13.10 3.76 -21.67
C LYS A 28 -13.48 5.07 -20.98
N THR A 29 -12.55 5.65 -20.23
CA THR A 29 -12.76 6.95 -19.57
C THR A 29 -11.57 7.88 -19.83
N ASN A 30 -11.77 9.18 -19.61
CA ASN A 30 -10.68 10.18 -19.58
C ASN A 30 -10.27 10.50 -18.13
N CYS A 31 -10.61 9.62 -17.18
CA CYS A 31 -10.25 9.78 -15.78
C CYS A 31 -8.77 9.45 -15.58
N LYS A 32 -8.21 9.88 -14.44
CA LYS A 32 -6.84 9.51 -14.07
C LYS A 32 -6.83 8.07 -13.57
N ASP A 33 -6.16 7.18 -14.30
CA ASP A 33 -5.99 5.77 -13.96
C ASP A 33 -4.73 5.59 -13.09
N ASP A 34 -4.75 6.19 -11.90
CA ASP A 34 -3.60 6.26 -11.00
C ASP A 34 -3.99 5.78 -9.60
N PHE A 35 -3.75 4.51 -9.32
CA PHE A 35 -3.93 3.99 -7.97
C PHE A 35 -2.87 4.62 -7.06
N PRO A 36 -3.23 5.23 -5.93
CA PRO A 36 -2.25 5.94 -5.12
C PRO A 36 -1.10 5.04 -4.64
N SER A 37 0.15 5.42 -4.92
CA SER A 37 1.33 4.58 -4.67
C SER A 37 1.55 4.22 -3.19
N GLY A 38 1.15 5.08 -2.24
CA GLY A 38 1.19 4.71 -0.83
C GLY A 38 0.20 3.60 -0.48
N LEU A 39 -0.99 3.59 -1.11
CA LEU A 39 -1.94 2.48 -0.99
C LEU A 39 -1.39 1.24 -1.67
N SER A 40 -0.74 1.40 -2.84
CA SER A 40 -0.08 0.30 -3.54
C SER A 40 0.87 -0.41 -2.59
N PHE A 41 1.83 0.34 -2.04
CA PHE A 41 2.79 -0.13 -1.05
C PHE A 41 2.14 -0.80 0.17
N PHE A 42 1.04 -0.22 0.69
CA PHE A 42 0.34 -0.77 1.85
C PHE A 42 -0.29 -2.14 1.58
N PHE A 43 -0.86 -2.33 0.38
CA PHE A 43 -1.55 -3.56 -0.02
C PHE A 43 -0.61 -4.60 -0.66
N GLU A 44 0.57 -4.20 -1.13
CA GLU A 44 1.61 -5.07 -1.68
C GLU A 44 2.23 -6.05 -0.65
N GLN A 45 1.82 -5.95 0.62
CA GLN A 45 2.43 -6.71 1.73
C GLN A 45 3.94 -6.44 1.87
N LEU A 46 4.42 -5.25 1.45
CA LEU A 46 5.82 -4.85 1.63
C LEU A 46 6.14 -4.72 3.12
N GLY A 47 6.68 -5.82 3.66
CA GLY A 47 6.96 -5.98 5.08
C GLY A 47 5.99 -6.95 5.75
N GLY A 48 6.40 -8.22 5.77
CA GLY A 48 5.74 -9.30 6.47
C GLY A 48 4.69 -10.05 5.68
N PHE A 49 4.73 -11.37 5.77
CA PHE A 49 3.75 -12.26 5.17
C PHE A 49 2.62 -12.56 6.17
N GLU A 50 1.43 -12.84 5.64
CA GLU A 50 0.27 -13.28 6.42
C GLU A 50 -0.04 -12.31 7.58
N GLU A 51 -0.11 -12.83 8.81
CA GLU A 51 -0.48 -12.08 10.00
C GLU A 51 0.49 -10.95 10.36
N LYS A 52 1.71 -10.96 9.83
CA LYS A 52 2.71 -9.93 10.10
C LYS A 52 2.61 -8.76 9.12
N SER A 53 1.95 -8.92 7.98
CA SER A 53 1.81 -7.87 6.97
C SER A 53 1.13 -6.64 7.58
N MET A 54 1.46 -5.45 7.06
CA MET A 54 0.84 -4.22 7.54
C MET A 54 -0.69 -4.23 7.36
N VAL A 55 -1.16 -4.73 6.21
CA VAL A 55 -2.60 -4.85 5.91
C VAL A 55 -3.32 -5.80 6.86
N SER A 56 -2.80 -7.02 7.09
CA SER A 56 -3.47 -7.99 7.98
C SER A 56 -3.50 -7.54 9.42
N GLN A 57 -2.47 -6.83 9.88
CA GLN A 57 -2.50 -6.21 11.21
C GLN A 57 -3.60 -5.14 11.29
N VAL A 58 -3.74 -4.28 10.28
CA VAL A 58 -4.79 -3.25 10.23
C VAL A 58 -6.19 -3.87 10.17
N GLU A 59 -6.40 -4.91 9.37
CA GLU A 59 -7.66 -5.68 9.30
C GLU A 59 -8.07 -6.18 10.70
N LYS A 60 -7.14 -6.83 11.41
CA LYS A 60 -7.37 -7.34 12.77
C LYS A 60 -7.64 -6.23 13.78
N ILE A 61 -6.86 -5.15 13.75
CA ILE A 61 -6.98 -4.03 14.70
C ILE A 61 -8.32 -3.30 14.52
N LEU A 62 -8.71 -3.03 13.27
CA LEU A 62 -9.92 -2.27 12.93
C LEU A 62 -11.17 -3.16 12.81
N LYS A 63 -10.99 -4.49 12.79
CA LYS A 63 -12.06 -5.48 12.56
C LYS A 63 -12.80 -5.14 11.26
N ILE A 64 -12.06 -5.18 10.16
CA ILE A 64 -12.52 -4.89 8.81
C ILE A 64 -11.94 -5.92 7.84
N ASP A 65 -12.69 -6.22 6.80
CA ASP A 65 -12.28 -7.06 5.68
C ASP A 65 -11.77 -6.16 4.54
N LEU A 66 -10.50 -6.31 4.16
CA LEU A 66 -9.87 -5.59 3.05
C LEU A 66 -9.56 -6.51 1.87
N SER A 67 -10.11 -7.73 1.82
CA SER A 67 -9.93 -8.68 0.72
C SER A 67 -10.25 -8.10 -0.66
N SER A 68 -11.18 -7.13 -0.72
CA SER A 68 -11.51 -6.41 -1.95
C SER A 68 -10.32 -5.66 -2.57
N PHE A 69 -9.27 -5.33 -1.81
CA PHE A 69 -8.03 -4.75 -2.34
C PHE A 69 -6.99 -5.80 -2.77
N GLN A 70 -7.13 -7.04 -2.30
CA GLN A 70 -6.19 -8.14 -2.53
C GLN A 70 -6.62 -9.07 -3.67
N ASP A 71 -7.81 -8.89 -4.21
CA ASP A 71 -8.31 -9.62 -5.40
C ASP A 71 -7.87 -8.92 -6.70
N TYR A 72 -6.61 -9.04 -7.10
CA TYR A 72 -6.06 -8.33 -8.27
C TYR A 72 -5.64 -9.28 -9.39
N ASP A 73 -5.59 -8.75 -10.60
CA ASP A 73 -5.11 -9.41 -11.80
C ASP A 73 -3.58 -9.30 -11.88
N PHE A 74 -2.90 -10.45 -11.97
CA PHE A 74 -1.44 -10.53 -12.13
C PHE A 74 -1.13 -10.90 -13.58
N GLU A 75 -0.16 -10.24 -14.21
CA GLU A 75 0.23 -10.55 -15.59
C GLU A 75 0.47 -12.05 -15.79
N GLY A 76 -0.32 -12.66 -16.67
CA GLY A 76 -0.22 -14.08 -17.03
C GLY A 76 -1.42 -14.95 -16.67
N GLU A 77 -2.46 -14.42 -16.02
CA GLU A 77 -3.71 -15.17 -15.82
C GLU A 77 -4.62 -15.15 -17.07
N GLU A 78 -5.04 -16.34 -17.54
CA GLU A 78 -5.74 -16.55 -18.82
C GLU A 78 -7.23 -16.10 -18.84
N SER A 79 -7.76 -15.49 -17.77
CA SER A 79 -9.22 -15.25 -17.67
C SER A 79 -9.59 -13.76 -17.75
N PRO A 80 -10.03 -13.24 -18.91
CA PRO A 80 -10.31 -11.82 -19.12
C PRO A 80 -11.47 -11.25 -18.29
N ASN A 81 -12.26 -12.12 -17.65
CA ASN A 81 -13.40 -11.74 -16.81
C ASN A 81 -13.14 -11.92 -15.31
N LYS A 82 -11.99 -12.45 -14.92
CA LYS A 82 -11.60 -12.63 -13.51
C LYS A 82 -11.23 -11.26 -12.91
N HIS A 83 -11.36 -11.11 -11.60
CA HIS A 83 -10.98 -9.90 -10.84
C HIS A 83 -11.78 -8.59 -11.10
N TRP A 84 -12.75 -8.59 -12.02
CA TRP A 84 -13.67 -7.45 -12.17
C TRP A 84 -14.64 -7.34 -11.00
N LYS A 85 -14.56 -6.21 -10.28
CA LYS A 85 -15.36 -5.92 -9.08
C LYS A 85 -16.40 -4.86 -9.34
N ASN A 86 -17.55 -4.96 -8.68
CA ASN A 86 -18.54 -3.89 -8.70
C ASN A 86 -17.99 -2.64 -7.98
N ILE A 87 -18.03 -1.48 -8.63
CA ILE A 87 -17.52 -0.21 -8.06
C ILE A 87 -18.19 0.11 -6.73
N LYS A 88 -19.50 -0.11 -6.58
CA LYS A 88 -20.22 0.24 -5.34
C LYS A 88 -19.77 -0.61 -4.17
N VAL A 89 -19.44 -1.88 -4.41
CA VAL A 89 -18.93 -2.78 -3.37
C VAL A 89 -17.53 -2.34 -2.95
N PHE A 90 -16.65 -2.07 -3.92
CA PHE A 90 -15.29 -1.60 -3.64
C PHE A 90 -15.26 -0.24 -2.93
N GLU A 91 -16.11 0.71 -3.36
CA GLU A 91 -16.28 2.01 -2.70
C GLU A 91 -16.80 1.87 -1.27
N LYS A 92 -17.73 0.94 -1.03
CA LYS A 92 -18.20 0.65 0.32
C LYS A 92 -17.08 0.17 1.24
N THR A 93 -16.17 -0.67 0.76
CA THR A 93 -14.99 -1.10 1.53
C THR A 93 -14.11 0.10 1.91
N ILE A 94 -13.92 1.06 1.01
CA ILE A 94 -13.18 2.31 1.32
C ILE A 94 -13.91 3.13 2.40
N ASP A 95 -15.23 3.28 2.27
CA ASP A 95 -16.04 4.03 3.24
C ASP A 95 -16.02 3.38 4.63
N ASP A 96 -16.14 2.06 4.69
CA ASP A 96 -16.04 1.31 5.94
C ASP A 96 -14.64 1.48 6.56
N LEU A 97 -13.57 1.42 5.76
CA LEU A 97 -12.20 1.64 6.24
C LEU A 97 -12.01 3.05 6.81
N LEU A 98 -12.44 4.09 6.07
CA LEU A 98 -12.39 5.48 6.53
C LEU A 98 -13.16 5.68 7.84
N SER A 99 -14.35 5.07 7.95
CA SER A 99 -15.16 5.11 9.17
C SER A 99 -14.46 4.44 10.35
N LYS A 100 -13.86 3.27 10.14
CA LYS A 100 -13.10 2.55 11.17
C LYS A 100 -11.87 3.33 11.65
N ILE A 101 -11.13 3.96 10.74
CA ILE A 101 -9.99 4.83 11.06
C ILE A 101 -10.47 6.01 11.92
N LYS A 102 -11.55 6.68 11.51
CA LYS A 102 -12.12 7.81 12.25
C LYS A 102 -12.56 7.41 13.66
N ALA A 103 -13.17 6.24 13.82
CA ALA A 103 -13.59 5.72 15.11
C ALA A 103 -12.41 5.26 15.99
N ASN A 104 -11.25 4.96 15.39
CA ASN A 104 -10.07 4.44 16.08
C ASN A 104 -8.81 5.25 15.70
N PRO A 105 -8.74 6.55 16.03
CA PRO A 105 -7.68 7.44 15.51
C PRO A 105 -6.26 7.06 15.94
N ASN A 106 -6.10 6.17 16.91
CA ASN A 106 -4.80 5.68 17.40
C ASN A 106 -4.48 4.24 16.96
N TYR A 107 -5.21 3.67 15.99
CA TYR A 107 -5.04 2.27 15.55
C TYR A 107 -3.60 1.94 15.13
N TYR A 108 -2.91 2.88 14.47
CA TYR A 108 -1.54 2.72 13.99
C TYR A 108 -0.54 2.40 15.12
N LYS A 109 -0.81 2.83 16.37
CA LYS A 109 0.06 2.53 17.53
C LYS A 109 0.05 1.05 17.92
N LYS A 110 -0.93 0.28 17.45
CA LYS A 110 -1.05 -1.16 17.71
C LYS A 110 -0.38 -2.02 16.63
N VAL A 111 0.01 -1.43 15.51
CA VAL A 111 0.76 -2.12 14.46
C VAL A 111 2.16 -2.39 14.98
N LYS A 112 2.59 -3.66 14.88
CA LYS A 112 3.95 -4.08 15.19
C LYS A 112 4.83 -3.82 13.99
N TYR A 113 5.90 -3.07 14.23
CA TYR A 113 6.92 -2.76 13.25
C TYR A 113 8.23 -3.42 13.65
N ASN A 114 9.08 -3.69 12.67
CA ASN A 114 10.45 -4.06 12.92
C ASN A 114 11.24 -2.82 13.38
N PRO A 115 11.83 -2.85 14.59
CA PRO A 115 12.65 -1.74 15.09
C PRO A 115 14.00 -1.62 14.39
N ALA A 116 14.45 -2.67 13.69
CA ALA A 116 15.67 -2.66 12.91
C ALA A 116 15.33 -2.53 11.42
N ASN A 117 16.08 -1.68 10.71
CA ASN A 117 16.06 -1.73 9.26
C ASN A 117 16.63 -3.08 8.81
N PRO A 118 15.98 -3.78 7.87
CA PRO A 118 16.56 -4.99 7.29
C PRO A 118 17.98 -4.69 6.78
N PRO A 119 18.94 -5.63 6.98
CA PRO A 119 20.24 -5.48 6.33
C PRO A 119 20.02 -5.38 4.82
N ASP A 120 20.82 -4.57 4.16
CA ASP A 120 20.78 -4.44 2.71
C ASP A 120 20.95 -5.84 2.09
N TYR A 121 19.98 -6.26 1.27
CA TYR A 121 20.05 -7.51 0.50
C TYR A 121 20.93 -7.26 -0.74
N GLY A 122 22.11 -6.70 -0.50
CA GLY A 122 23.06 -6.34 -1.53
C GLY A 122 23.67 -7.59 -2.17
N TYR A 123 23.99 -7.47 -3.44
CA TYR A 123 24.80 -8.45 -4.15
C TYR A 123 26.21 -7.88 -4.30
N SER A 124 27.21 -8.72 -4.02
CA SER A 124 28.63 -8.42 -4.25
C SER A 124 29.25 -9.52 -5.10
N SER A 125 30.16 -9.14 -6.00
CA SER A 125 31.00 -10.09 -6.73
C SER A 125 32.15 -10.64 -5.88
N ASN A 126 32.42 -10.05 -4.70
CA ASN A 126 33.44 -10.50 -3.78
C ASN A 126 32.91 -11.61 -2.86
N LYS A 127 33.51 -12.81 -2.93
CA LYS A 127 33.07 -13.97 -2.14
C LYS A 127 33.08 -13.74 -0.62
N LYS A 128 34.07 -13.02 -0.10
CA LYS A 128 34.18 -12.76 1.36
C LYS A 128 33.10 -11.79 1.82
N GLU A 129 32.82 -10.78 1.00
CA GLU A 129 31.74 -9.82 1.26
C GLU A 129 30.37 -10.50 1.18
N MET A 130 30.15 -11.36 0.18
CA MET A 130 28.92 -12.16 0.08
C MET A 130 28.68 -13.06 1.28
N GLU A 131 29.73 -13.70 1.80
CA GLU A 131 29.60 -14.52 3.02
C GLU A 131 29.23 -13.67 4.23
N GLN A 132 29.79 -12.46 4.37
CA GLN A 132 29.42 -11.53 5.43
C GLN A 132 27.96 -11.06 5.31
N ILE A 133 27.50 -10.73 4.10
CA ILE A 133 26.10 -10.36 3.82
C ILE A 133 25.17 -11.52 4.22
N ARG A 134 25.49 -12.75 3.80
CA ARG A 134 24.70 -13.94 4.13
C ARG A 134 24.63 -14.22 5.62
N GLN A 135 25.73 -14.04 6.36
CA GLN A 135 25.74 -14.21 7.81
C GLN A 135 24.87 -13.17 8.52
N LYS A 136 24.94 -11.90 8.09
CA LYS A 136 24.06 -10.84 8.60
C LYS A 136 22.59 -11.14 8.33
N GLN A 137 22.25 -11.63 7.14
CA GLN A 137 20.88 -12.06 6.80
C GLN A 137 20.40 -13.18 7.74
N LYS A 138 21.17 -14.27 7.89
CA LYS A 138 20.81 -15.38 8.79
C LYS A 138 20.65 -14.95 10.25
N GLN A 139 21.42 -13.96 10.70
CA GLN A 139 21.25 -13.41 12.05
C GLN A 139 19.98 -12.57 12.17
N TYR A 140 19.69 -11.75 11.16
CA TYR A 140 18.47 -10.95 11.09
C TYR A 140 17.21 -11.84 11.03
N GLU A 141 17.24 -12.93 10.27
CA GLU A 141 16.15 -13.92 10.17
C GLU A 141 15.79 -14.57 11.51
N LYS A 142 16.73 -14.63 12.46
CA LYS A 142 16.48 -15.14 13.82
C LYS A 142 15.86 -14.11 14.75
N SER A 143 15.77 -12.84 14.34
CA SER A 143 15.14 -11.79 15.13
C SER A 143 13.64 -12.09 15.32
N PRO A 144 13.06 -11.86 16.52
CA PRO A 144 11.61 -11.96 16.70
C PRO A 144 10.83 -10.96 15.83
N TRP A 145 11.51 -9.92 15.35
CA TRP A 145 10.95 -8.89 14.47
C TRP A 145 11.09 -9.23 12.98
N PHE A 146 11.73 -10.36 12.66
CA PHE A 146 11.86 -10.81 11.28
C PHE A 146 10.50 -11.00 10.63
N GLY A 147 10.36 -10.42 9.43
CA GLY A 147 9.11 -10.40 8.69
C GLY A 147 8.05 -9.47 9.28
N TYR A 148 8.37 -8.51 10.14
CA TYR A 148 7.47 -7.36 10.37
C TYR A 148 7.85 -6.18 9.46
N PRO A 149 6.90 -5.31 9.08
CA PRO A 149 7.18 -4.15 8.25
C PRO A 149 8.01 -3.10 8.99
N VAL A 150 8.76 -2.29 8.25
CA VAL A 150 9.44 -1.10 8.80
C VAL A 150 8.41 0.03 8.97
N ASP A 151 8.50 0.81 10.06
CA ASP A 151 7.68 2.01 10.22
C ASP A 151 8.20 3.14 9.31
N ASN A 152 7.55 3.31 8.16
CA ASN A 152 7.81 4.41 7.24
C ASN A 152 6.93 5.65 7.52
N GLY A 153 6.14 5.64 8.59
CA GLY A 153 5.26 6.72 8.98
C GLY A 153 3.96 6.84 8.17
N TYR A 154 3.67 5.92 7.24
CA TYR A 154 2.50 6.01 6.36
C TYR A 154 1.18 6.04 7.14
N LEU A 155 0.95 5.09 8.06
CA LEU A 155 -0.30 4.97 8.82
C LEU A 155 -0.48 6.04 9.91
N ARG A 156 0.61 6.60 10.46
CA ARG A 156 0.54 7.70 11.44
C ARG A 156 0.33 9.07 10.80
N SER A 157 0.62 9.17 9.50
CA SER A 157 0.43 10.39 8.73
C SER A 157 -1.01 10.51 8.22
N ASN A 158 -1.40 11.69 7.75
CA ASN A 158 -2.68 11.86 7.06
C ASN A 158 -2.66 11.31 5.62
N LYS A 159 -1.52 10.77 5.14
CA LYS A 159 -1.33 10.32 3.76
C LYS A 159 -2.26 9.15 3.42
N PHE A 160 -2.36 8.15 4.29
CA PHE A 160 -3.27 7.00 4.08
C PHE A 160 -4.72 7.42 3.88
N VAL A 161 -5.24 8.31 4.75
CA VAL A 161 -6.60 8.84 4.64
C VAL A 161 -6.77 9.70 3.39
N THR A 162 -5.76 10.50 3.03
CA THR A 162 -5.78 11.35 1.84
C THR A 162 -5.88 10.50 0.58
N GLU A 163 -5.07 9.44 0.48
CA GLU A 163 -5.03 8.56 -0.68
C GLU A 163 -6.31 7.71 -0.81
N LEU A 164 -6.92 7.27 0.29
CA LEU A 164 -8.25 6.63 0.25
C LEU A 164 -9.31 7.58 -0.34
N ASN A 165 -9.27 8.87 0.00
CA ASN A 165 -10.18 9.86 -0.58
C ASN A 165 -9.86 10.19 -2.04
N GLN A 166 -8.58 10.16 -2.43
CA GLN A 166 -8.17 10.25 -3.83
C GLN A 166 -8.74 9.08 -4.64
N LEU A 167 -8.63 7.85 -4.13
CA LEU A 167 -9.20 6.66 -4.76
C LEU A 167 -10.72 6.78 -4.93
N LYS A 168 -11.45 7.27 -3.93
CA LYS A 168 -12.89 7.57 -4.08
C LYS A 168 -13.17 8.57 -5.20
N SER A 169 -12.34 9.59 -5.35
CA SER A 169 -12.49 10.60 -6.41
C SER A 169 -12.31 9.98 -7.80
N ILE A 170 -11.37 9.05 -7.95
CA ILE A 170 -11.17 8.27 -9.17
C ILE A 170 -12.41 7.42 -9.47
N LEU A 171 -12.89 6.65 -8.50
CA LEU A 171 -14.12 5.83 -8.65
C LEU A 171 -15.34 6.67 -9.02
N ASN A 172 -15.47 7.86 -8.44
CA ASN A 172 -16.53 8.79 -8.78
C ASN A 172 -16.43 9.30 -10.23
N CYS A 173 -15.21 9.58 -10.70
CA CYS A 173 -14.97 9.93 -12.09
C CYS A 173 -15.39 8.77 -13.02
N TYR A 174 -15.01 7.54 -12.72
CA TYR A 174 -15.41 6.36 -13.49
C TYR A 174 -16.93 6.19 -13.55
N LYS A 175 -17.62 6.30 -12.41
CA LYS A 175 -19.09 6.22 -12.35
C LYS A 175 -19.77 7.28 -13.23
N LYS A 176 -19.26 8.51 -13.25
CA LYS A 176 -19.78 9.60 -14.10
C LYS A 176 -19.67 9.28 -15.60
N HIS A 177 -18.72 8.43 -15.98
CA HIS A 177 -18.53 7.96 -17.36
C HIS A 177 -19.19 6.61 -17.62
N GLY A 178 -20.10 6.15 -16.74
CA GLY A 178 -20.88 4.93 -16.94
C GLY A 178 -20.18 3.63 -16.50
N ALA A 179 -19.01 3.71 -15.85
CA ALA A 179 -18.37 2.53 -15.31
C ALA A 179 -19.20 1.92 -14.17
N THR A 180 -19.31 0.60 -14.17
CA THR A 180 -19.99 -0.18 -13.12
C THR A 180 -19.05 -1.16 -12.44
N LYS A 181 -17.93 -1.49 -13.10
CA LYS A 181 -16.91 -2.38 -12.57
C LYS A 181 -15.52 -1.75 -12.69
N ILE A 182 -14.65 -2.13 -11.77
CA ILE A 182 -13.22 -1.85 -11.80
C ILE A 182 -12.43 -3.14 -11.70
N LYS A 183 -11.19 -3.12 -12.18
CA LYS A 183 -10.20 -4.16 -11.98
C LYS A 183 -8.98 -3.51 -11.34
N LEU A 184 -8.37 -4.22 -10.38
CA LEU A 184 -7.04 -3.87 -9.89
C LEU A 184 -6.06 -4.78 -10.63
N SER A 185 -5.03 -4.19 -11.20
CA SER A 185 -3.98 -4.91 -11.93
C SER A 185 -2.64 -4.66 -11.24
N TYR A 186 -1.76 -5.65 -11.23
CA TYR A 186 -0.45 -5.54 -10.59
C TYR A 186 0.64 -5.92 -11.60
N TYR A 187 1.58 -4.99 -11.85
CA TYR A 187 2.61 -5.05 -12.89
C TYR A 187 4.00 -4.79 -12.31
#